data_AF-A0A2W4LNG8-F1
#
_entry.id   AF-A0A2W4LNG8-F1
#
_cell.length_a   1.000
_cell.length_b   1.000
_cell.length_c   1.000
_cell.angle_alpha   90.00
_cell.angle_beta   90.00
_cell.angle_gamma   90.00
#
_symmetry.space_group_name_H-M   'P 1'
#
loop_
_entity.id
_entity.type
_entity.pdbx_description
1 polymer ?
#
loop_
_entity_poly.entity_id
_entity_poly.type
_entity_poly.pdbx_seq_one_letter_code
_entity_poly.pdbx_strand_id
1 'polypeptide(L)'
;MAGEVRVSPTLARDSLLATNTPQVAYMLLEVIPGQMVAPLRVPVNVSFVLDRSGSMKGEKIERVRQATARAIDLLDSQDVISVVIFDHRTEVLISAEPVRNRESLKQRVASIRDNGGTKIAPAVERALAEIEKGPPQAVRRLILLTDGQTENERDCLRQADEAGRRGVPITALGVGRDWNEDLLIEMANRSGGTADYIARPQEVDEYFSSTVQSAQATAVQNANLTLRLVQGVTPRAVWQVVPLITNLGYRPVSERDVSV
;
A
#
# COMPACT_ATOMS: atom_id res chain seq x y z
N MET A 1 -5.43 7.55 -21.64
CA MET A 1 -6.23 7.65 -22.89
C MET A 1 -7.51 8.44 -22.61
N ALA A 2 -8.11 9.10 -23.60
CA ALA A 2 -9.37 9.83 -23.40
C ALA A 2 -10.48 8.86 -22.93
N GLY A 3 -11.11 9.16 -21.79
CA GLY A 3 -12.23 8.38 -21.25
C GLY A 3 -11.90 7.34 -20.17
N GLU A 4 -10.62 7.14 -19.82
CA GLU A 4 -10.24 6.24 -18.72
C GLU A 4 -10.55 6.80 -17.33
N VAL A 5 -10.51 8.13 -17.21
CA VAL A 5 -10.74 8.87 -15.98
C VAL A 5 -11.54 10.13 -16.31
N ARG A 6 -12.50 10.47 -15.47
CA ARG A 6 -13.22 11.74 -15.47
C ARG A 6 -12.61 12.64 -14.41
N VAL A 7 -12.23 13.85 -14.80
CA VAL A 7 -11.74 14.88 -13.89
C VAL A 7 -12.76 16.02 -13.85
N SER A 8 -13.31 16.30 -12.66
CA SER A 8 -14.29 17.37 -12.44
C SER A 8 -13.68 18.44 -11.53
N PRO A 9 -13.42 19.66 -12.02
CA PRO A 9 -12.96 20.77 -11.19
C PRO A 9 -14.14 21.55 -10.60
N THR A 10 -14.05 21.88 -9.31
CA THR A 10 -14.96 22.80 -8.62
C THR A 10 -14.14 23.90 -7.96
N LEU A 11 -14.36 25.16 -8.35
CA LEU A 11 -13.70 26.31 -7.74
C LEU A 11 -14.50 26.79 -6.53
N ALA A 12 -13.82 27.23 -5.46
CA ALA A 12 -14.48 27.82 -4.31
C ALA A 12 -15.12 29.18 -4.61
N ARG A 13 -14.70 29.83 -5.70
CA ARG A 13 -15.22 31.11 -6.20
C ARG A 13 -15.16 31.12 -7.72
N ASP A 14 -16.19 31.67 -8.37
CA ASP A 14 -16.25 31.78 -9.84
C ASP A 14 -15.29 32.84 -10.40
N SER A 15 -14.91 33.81 -9.58
CA SER A 15 -13.98 34.87 -9.95
C SER A 15 -13.24 35.44 -8.75
N LEU A 16 -12.09 36.06 -9.02
CA LEU A 16 -11.32 36.86 -8.08
C LEU A 16 -11.22 38.29 -8.61
N LEU A 17 -11.26 39.27 -7.71
CA LEU A 17 -11.08 40.67 -8.08
C LEU A 17 -9.62 40.91 -8.47
N ALA A 18 -9.35 41.78 -9.45
CA ALA A 18 -7.99 42.21 -9.72
C ALA A 18 -7.52 43.14 -8.59
N THR A 19 -6.63 42.67 -7.73
CA THR A 19 -6.03 43.47 -6.63
C THR A 19 -4.51 43.47 -6.74
N ASN A 20 -3.87 44.46 -6.10
CA ASN A 20 -2.41 44.52 -5.99
C ASN A 20 -1.85 43.63 -4.86
N THR A 21 -2.72 42.88 -4.17
CA THR A 21 -2.37 41.97 -3.09
C THR A 21 -2.52 40.53 -3.54
N PRO A 22 -1.61 39.62 -3.15
CA PRO A 22 -1.77 38.20 -3.43
C PRO A 22 -3.10 37.67 -2.88
N GLN A 23 -3.81 36.89 -3.68
CA GLN A 23 -5.05 36.22 -3.30
C GLN A 23 -4.86 34.71 -3.34
N VAL A 24 -5.62 34.01 -2.50
CA VAL A 24 -5.64 32.55 -2.45
C VAL A 24 -6.98 32.06 -3.00
N ALA A 25 -6.91 31.15 -3.98
CA ALA A 25 -8.06 30.40 -4.46
C ALA A 25 -7.96 28.94 -4.01
N TYR A 26 -9.11 28.30 -3.88
CA TYR A 26 -9.23 26.86 -3.62
C TYR A 26 -9.94 26.21 -4.79
N MET A 27 -9.46 25.04 -5.19
CA MET A 27 -10.04 24.20 -6.23
C MET A 27 -10.10 22.77 -5.72
N LEU A 28 -11.27 22.15 -5.81
CA LEU A 28 -11.44 20.71 -5.63
C LEU A 28 -11.34 20.05 -7.00
N LEU A 29 -10.50 19.03 -7.12
CA LEU A 29 -10.43 18.16 -8.29
C LEU A 29 -10.94 16.78 -7.90
N GLU A 30 -12.04 16.37 -8.50
CA GLU A 30 -12.57 15.01 -8.35
C GLU A 30 -12.11 14.16 -9.53
N VAL A 31 -11.44 13.05 -9.22
CA VAL A 31 -10.86 12.15 -10.22
C VAL A 31 -11.52 10.78 -10.06
N ILE A 32 -12.37 10.40 -11.01
CA ILE A 32 -13.22 9.20 -10.95
C ILE A 32 -12.90 8.28 -12.14
N PRO A 33 -12.79 6.95 -11.97
CA PRO A 33 -12.66 6.04 -13.09
C PRO A 33 -13.78 6.21 -14.13
N GLY A 34 -13.42 6.23 -15.41
CA GLY A 34 -14.36 6.30 -16.51
C GLY A 34 -15.15 5.00 -16.66
N GLN A 35 -16.32 5.08 -17.29
CA GLN A 35 -17.25 3.94 -17.44
C GLN A 35 -16.65 2.75 -18.21
N MET A 36 -15.60 2.98 -19.01
CA MET A 36 -14.91 1.92 -19.77
C MET A 36 -13.92 1.12 -18.91
N VAL A 37 -13.37 1.73 -17.85
CA VAL A 37 -12.35 1.11 -16.98
C VAL A 37 -12.98 0.55 -15.71
N ALA A 38 -14.08 1.15 -15.23
CA ALA A 38 -14.82 0.67 -14.07
C ALA A 38 -15.18 -0.84 -14.08
N PRO A 39 -15.57 -1.47 -15.21
CA PRO A 39 -15.87 -2.91 -15.24
C PRO A 39 -14.65 -3.81 -15.46
N LEU A 40 -13.48 -3.27 -15.83
CA LEU A 40 -12.27 -4.05 -16.10
C LEU A 40 -11.52 -4.29 -14.78
N ARG A 41 -11.73 -5.46 -14.18
CA ARG A 41 -10.99 -5.88 -12.98
C ARG A 41 -9.55 -6.24 -13.35
N VAL A 42 -8.60 -5.51 -12.79
CA VAL A 42 -7.17 -5.85 -12.87
C VAL A 42 -6.87 -6.88 -11.77
N PRO A 43 -6.20 -8.01 -12.09
CA PRO A 43 -5.83 -8.99 -11.07
C PRO A 43 -4.97 -8.37 -9.96
N VAL A 44 -5.14 -8.83 -8.73
CA VAL A 44 -4.29 -8.41 -7.61
C VAL A 44 -3.12 -9.38 -7.46
N ASN A 45 -1.94 -8.85 -7.13
CA ASN A 45 -0.78 -9.63 -6.69
C ASN A 45 -0.36 -9.13 -5.31
N VAL A 46 -0.72 -9.89 -4.28
CA VAL A 46 -0.51 -9.51 -2.87
C VAL A 46 0.51 -10.44 -2.22
N SER A 47 1.53 -9.85 -1.59
CA SER A 47 2.46 -10.59 -0.74
C SER A 47 2.24 -10.26 0.72
N PHE A 48 1.97 -11.28 1.53
CA PHE A 48 1.93 -11.18 2.99
C PHE A 48 3.33 -11.45 3.54
N VAL A 49 3.86 -10.53 4.33
CA VAL A 49 5.15 -10.61 5.01
C VAL A 49 4.88 -10.63 6.50
N LEU A 50 4.89 -11.82 7.08
CA LEU A 50 4.33 -12.09 8.41
C LEU A 50 5.43 -12.41 9.40
N ASP A 51 5.54 -11.61 10.46
CA ASP A 51 6.41 -11.90 11.58
C ASP A 51 5.89 -13.14 12.33
N ARG A 52 6.79 -14.08 12.59
CA ARG A 52 6.56 -15.25 13.43
C ARG A 52 7.54 -15.30 14.60
N SER A 53 8.14 -14.18 15.00
CA SER A 53 9.02 -14.07 16.15
C SER A 53 8.37 -14.60 17.44
N GLY A 54 9.18 -14.89 18.46
CA GLY A 54 8.68 -15.44 19.73
C GLY A 54 7.64 -14.53 20.44
N SER A 55 7.65 -13.22 20.18
CA SER A 55 6.66 -12.26 20.70
C SER A 55 5.26 -12.43 20.09
N MET A 56 5.17 -13.04 18.91
CA MET A 56 3.92 -13.37 18.21
C MET A 56 3.18 -14.58 18.81
N LYS A 57 3.80 -15.29 19.77
CA LYS A 57 3.21 -16.48 20.38
C LYS A 57 1.83 -16.23 20.98
N GLY A 58 0.97 -17.24 20.90
CA GLY A 58 -0.37 -17.23 21.51
C GLY A 58 -1.41 -16.61 20.57
N GLU A 59 -2.17 -15.63 21.06
CA GLU A 59 -3.30 -15.09 20.29
C GLU A 59 -2.85 -14.33 19.03
N LYS A 60 -1.72 -13.61 19.06
CA LYS A 60 -1.26 -12.80 17.92
C LYS A 60 -1.07 -13.65 16.66
N ILE A 61 -0.27 -14.71 16.72
CA ILE A 61 -0.04 -15.59 15.57
C ILE A 61 -1.32 -16.27 15.10
N GLU A 62 -2.22 -16.64 16.02
CA GLU A 62 -3.50 -17.25 15.66
C GLU A 62 -4.40 -16.26 14.90
N ARG A 63 -4.43 -14.99 15.31
CA ARG A 63 -5.16 -13.95 14.58
C ARG A 63 -4.55 -13.64 13.23
N VAL A 64 -3.22 -13.64 13.12
CA VAL A 64 -2.55 -13.50 11.83
C VAL A 64 -2.94 -14.63 10.88
N ARG A 65 -2.90 -15.89 11.33
CA ARG A 65 -3.34 -17.04 10.50
C ARG A 65 -4.80 -16.88 10.06
N GLN A 66 -5.69 -16.51 10.98
CA GLN A 66 -7.12 -16.31 10.68
C GLN A 66 -7.36 -15.17 9.70
N ALA A 67 -6.68 -14.03 9.88
CA ALA A 67 -6.78 -12.88 8.99
C ALA A 67 -6.23 -13.18 7.59
N THR A 68 -5.07 -13.84 7.49
CA THR A 68 -4.54 -14.28 6.19
C THR A 68 -5.47 -15.27 5.51
N ALA A 69 -6.08 -16.21 6.25
CA ALA A 69 -7.05 -17.15 5.70
C ALA A 69 -8.30 -16.45 5.15
N ARG A 70 -8.82 -15.44 5.85
CA ARG A 70 -9.95 -14.62 5.35
C ARG A 70 -9.57 -13.77 4.15
N ALA A 71 -8.36 -13.20 4.15
CA ALA A 71 -7.85 -12.49 2.99
C ALA A 71 -7.73 -13.40 1.75
N ILE A 72 -7.34 -14.67 1.92
CA ILE A 72 -7.34 -15.68 0.85
C ILE A 72 -8.76 -15.92 0.32
N ASP A 73 -9.77 -15.93 1.19
CA ASP A 73 -11.17 -16.11 0.77
C ASP A 73 -11.72 -14.93 -0.03
N LEU A 74 -11.16 -13.72 0.17
CA LEU A 74 -11.52 -12.51 -0.60
C LEU A 74 -10.86 -12.44 -1.99
N LEU A 75 -9.72 -13.12 -2.19
CA LEU A 75 -9.01 -13.12 -3.47
C LEU A 75 -9.74 -13.97 -4.51
N ASP A 76 -9.73 -13.53 -5.77
CA ASP A 76 -10.27 -14.25 -6.92
C ASP A 76 -9.25 -15.23 -7.52
N SER A 77 -9.73 -16.16 -8.34
CA SER A 77 -8.89 -17.20 -8.98
C SER A 77 -7.79 -16.67 -9.92
N GLN A 78 -7.90 -15.42 -10.38
CA GLN A 78 -6.91 -14.75 -11.22
C GLN A 78 -5.90 -13.94 -10.39
N ASP A 79 -6.20 -13.70 -9.12
CA ASP A 79 -5.28 -13.01 -8.21
C ASP A 79 -4.12 -13.94 -7.85
N VAL A 80 -2.98 -13.33 -7.54
CA VAL A 80 -1.75 -14.00 -7.12
C VAL A 80 -1.49 -13.69 -5.67
N ILE A 81 -1.12 -14.72 -4.91
CA ILE A 81 -0.72 -14.60 -3.52
C ILE A 81 0.68 -15.17 -3.32
N SER A 82 1.47 -14.50 -2.50
CA SER A 82 2.64 -15.07 -1.84
C SER A 82 2.58 -14.83 -0.34
N VAL A 83 3.15 -15.75 0.42
CA VAL A 83 3.29 -15.63 1.87
C VAL A 83 4.74 -15.87 2.24
N VAL A 84 5.37 -14.82 2.75
CA VAL A 84 6.72 -14.85 3.31
C VAL A 84 6.56 -14.75 4.82
N ILE A 85 7.13 -15.70 5.54
CA ILE A 85 7.17 -15.69 7.00
C ILE A 85 8.60 -15.43 7.44
N PHE A 86 8.77 -14.67 8.51
CA PHE A 86 10.10 -14.31 8.96
C PHE A 86 10.24 -14.28 10.47
N ASP A 87 11.46 -14.58 10.89
CA ASP A 87 11.96 -14.43 12.23
C ASP A 87 13.41 -13.90 12.14
N HIS A 88 14.39 -14.57 12.75
CA HIS A 88 15.82 -14.43 12.43
C HIS A 88 16.20 -14.99 11.05
N ARG A 89 15.31 -15.75 10.41
CA ARG A 89 15.40 -16.31 9.04
C ARG A 89 14.16 -15.92 8.23
N THR A 90 14.29 -15.97 6.92
CA THR A 90 13.18 -15.71 5.98
C THR A 90 12.83 -17.00 5.26
N GLU A 91 11.54 -17.30 5.18
CA GLU A 91 10.99 -18.47 4.51
C GLU A 91 9.83 -18.06 3.59
N VAL A 92 9.83 -18.56 2.36
CA VAL A 92 8.68 -18.41 1.45
C VAL A 92 7.76 -19.60 1.67
N LEU A 93 6.74 -19.40 2.50
CA LEU A 93 5.74 -20.43 2.83
C LEU A 93 4.85 -20.76 1.62
N ILE A 94 4.47 -19.72 0.88
CA ILE A 94 3.70 -19.81 -0.36
C ILE A 94 4.45 -18.97 -1.39
N SER A 95 5.05 -19.63 -2.38
CA SER A 95 5.61 -18.94 -3.56
C SER A 95 4.46 -18.33 -4.35
N ALA A 96 4.72 -17.22 -5.05
CA ALA A 96 3.72 -16.54 -5.87
C ALA A 96 2.96 -17.53 -6.77
N GLU A 97 1.67 -17.74 -6.48
CA GLU A 97 0.80 -18.63 -7.22
C GLU A 97 -0.64 -18.07 -7.33
N PRO A 98 -1.38 -18.39 -8.40
CA PRO A 98 -2.78 -18.01 -8.51
C PRO A 98 -3.66 -18.67 -7.42
N VAL A 99 -4.69 -17.96 -6.96
CA VAL A 99 -5.60 -18.45 -5.89
C VAL A 99 -6.62 -19.47 -6.42
N ARG A 100 -6.14 -20.62 -6.90
CA ARG A 100 -6.97 -21.71 -7.45
C ARG A 100 -7.41 -22.71 -6.39
N ASN A 101 -6.57 -22.97 -5.39
CA ASN A 101 -6.85 -23.91 -4.31
C ASN A 101 -6.74 -23.22 -2.95
N ARG A 102 -7.83 -22.53 -2.56
CA ARG A 102 -7.91 -21.76 -1.30
C ARG A 102 -7.68 -22.64 -0.07
N GLU A 103 -8.21 -23.86 -0.06
CA GLU A 103 -8.04 -24.77 1.07
C GLU A 103 -6.57 -25.17 1.28
N SER A 104 -5.84 -25.49 0.21
CA SER A 104 -4.40 -25.77 0.27
C SER A 104 -3.57 -24.56 0.75
N LEU A 105 -3.93 -23.35 0.31
CA LEU A 105 -3.30 -22.11 0.79
C LEU A 105 -3.55 -21.90 2.28
N LYS A 106 -4.81 -22.04 2.73
CA LYS A 106 -5.20 -21.91 4.14
C LYS A 106 -4.53 -22.96 5.03
N GLN A 107 -4.38 -24.20 4.56
CA GLN A 107 -3.65 -25.25 5.30
C GLN A 107 -2.17 -24.90 5.51
N ARG A 108 -1.49 -24.33 4.51
CA ARG A 108 -0.11 -23.86 4.64
C ARG A 108 0.00 -22.72 5.64
N VAL A 109 -0.89 -21.72 5.55
CA VAL A 109 -0.98 -20.62 6.53
C VAL A 109 -1.24 -21.15 7.94
N ALA A 110 -2.09 -22.16 8.10
CA ALA A 110 -2.35 -22.78 9.40
C ALA A 110 -1.11 -23.45 10.03
N SER A 111 -0.09 -23.82 9.24
CA SER A 111 1.15 -24.43 9.74
C SER A 111 2.20 -23.45 10.25
N ILE A 112 2.00 -22.13 10.11
CA ILE A 112 2.94 -21.11 10.61
C ILE A 112 3.11 -21.31 12.12
N ARG A 113 4.33 -21.33 12.65
CA ARG A 113 4.60 -21.44 14.10
C ARG A 113 5.52 -20.32 14.55
N ASP A 114 5.40 -19.89 15.80
CA ASP A 114 6.31 -18.90 16.37
C ASP A 114 7.73 -19.48 16.52
N ASN A 115 8.73 -18.64 16.30
CA ASN A 115 10.14 -18.98 16.34
C ASN A 115 11.03 -17.73 16.43
N GLY A 116 12.05 -17.75 17.29
CA GLY A 116 13.21 -16.85 17.19
C GLY A 116 12.97 -15.33 17.24
N GLY A 117 13.96 -14.58 16.73
CA GLY A 117 14.00 -13.11 16.69
C GLY A 117 13.36 -12.51 15.42
N THR A 118 13.79 -11.32 14.98
CA THR A 118 13.11 -10.54 13.93
C THR A 118 14.10 -9.89 12.96
N LYS A 119 13.96 -10.16 11.65
CA LYS A 119 14.72 -9.53 10.55
C LYS A 119 13.80 -9.14 9.40
N ILE A 120 13.45 -7.87 9.32
CA ILE A 120 12.46 -7.36 8.37
C ILE A 120 13.02 -7.24 6.94
N ALA A 121 14.22 -6.66 6.78
CA ALA A 121 14.76 -6.36 5.44
C ALA A 121 14.85 -7.58 4.51
N PRO A 122 15.38 -8.75 4.93
CA PRO A 122 15.44 -9.92 4.05
C PRO A 122 14.05 -10.47 3.70
N ALA A 123 13.08 -10.30 4.60
CA ALA A 123 11.70 -10.71 4.37
C ALA A 123 11.02 -9.86 3.29
N VAL A 124 11.20 -8.53 3.37
CA VAL A 124 10.70 -7.60 2.36
C VAL A 124 11.39 -7.83 1.02
N GLU A 125 12.71 -8.00 0.99
CA GLU A 125 13.46 -8.33 -0.24
C GLU A 125 12.90 -9.58 -0.92
N ARG A 126 12.67 -10.65 -0.14
CA ARG A 126 12.13 -11.91 -0.67
C ARG A 126 10.70 -11.75 -1.17
N ALA A 127 9.87 -10.97 -0.47
CA ALA A 127 8.51 -10.67 -0.88
C ALA A 127 8.45 -9.86 -2.18
N LEU A 128 9.33 -8.88 -2.37
CA LEU A 128 9.46 -8.15 -3.63
C LEU A 128 9.82 -9.09 -4.79
N ALA A 129 10.72 -10.06 -4.55
CA ALA A 129 11.05 -11.08 -5.54
C ALA A 129 9.88 -12.02 -5.87
N GLU A 130 9.00 -12.33 -4.90
CA GLU A 130 7.77 -13.09 -5.17
C GLU A 130 6.76 -12.26 -5.99
N ILE A 131 6.59 -10.98 -5.67
CA ILE A 131 5.71 -10.07 -6.41
C ILE A 131 6.13 -9.99 -7.88
N GLU A 132 7.42 -9.98 -8.19
CA GLU A 132 7.92 -9.94 -9.57
C GLU A 132 7.58 -11.18 -10.42
N LYS A 133 7.29 -12.32 -9.78
CA LYS A 133 6.86 -13.54 -10.49
C LYS A 133 5.42 -13.46 -10.98
N GLY A 134 4.62 -12.56 -10.43
CA GLY A 134 3.24 -12.37 -10.83
C GLY A 134 3.09 -11.55 -12.13
N PRO A 135 1.86 -11.42 -12.66
CA PRO A 135 1.60 -10.69 -13.89
C PRO A 135 2.08 -9.22 -13.80
N PRO A 136 2.77 -8.68 -14.81
CA PRO A 136 3.26 -7.30 -14.81
C PRO A 136 2.17 -6.24 -14.63
N GLN A 137 0.97 -6.51 -15.13
CA GLN A 137 -0.19 -5.63 -15.08
C GLN A 137 -1.00 -5.73 -13.78
N ALA A 138 -0.68 -6.67 -12.89
CA ALA A 138 -1.44 -6.87 -11.66
C ALA A 138 -1.29 -5.68 -10.69
N VAL A 139 -2.32 -5.39 -9.90
CA VAL A 139 -2.21 -4.46 -8.76
C VAL A 139 -1.31 -5.10 -7.70
N ARG A 140 -0.11 -4.56 -7.52
CA ARG A 140 0.87 -5.10 -6.58
C ARG A 140 0.69 -4.48 -5.20
N ARG A 141 0.66 -5.31 -4.15
CA ARG A 141 0.64 -4.86 -2.75
C ARG A 141 1.52 -5.74 -1.88
N LEU A 142 2.16 -5.13 -0.90
CA LEU A 142 2.90 -5.84 0.15
C LEU A 142 2.29 -5.46 1.49
N ILE A 143 1.88 -6.48 2.27
CA ILE A 143 1.39 -6.28 3.64
C ILE A 143 2.49 -6.80 4.57
N LEU A 144 3.09 -5.91 5.36
CA LEU A 144 4.08 -6.24 6.37
C LEU A 144 3.41 -6.20 7.74
N LEU A 145 3.45 -7.29 8.49
CA LEU A 145 2.97 -7.33 9.87
C LEU A 145 4.10 -7.76 10.80
N THR A 146 4.36 -6.97 11.84
CA THR A 146 5.41 -7.21 12.85
C THR A 146 4.97 -6.74 14.23
N ASP A 147 5.43 -7.41 15.28
CA ASP A 147 5.24 -6.96 16.67
C ASP A 147 6.55 -6.62 17.38
N GLY A 148 7.67 -6.71 16.67
CA GLY A 148 9.02 -6.52 17.22
C GLY A 148 9.85 -5.48 16.49
N GLN A 149 11.05 -5.25 17.04
CA GLN A 149 12.10 -4.42 16.46
C GLN A 149 13.02 -5.26 15.59
N THR A 150 13.61 -4.64 14.57
CA THR A 150 14.60 -5.28 13.69
C THR A 150 15.96 -4.62 13.88
N GLU A 151 17.01 -5.40 13.70
CA GLU A 151 18.34 -4.84 13.52
C GLU A 151 18.46 -4.21 12.11
N ASN A 152 19.35 -3.21 11.98
CA ASN A 152 19.73 -2.56 10.73
C ASN A 152 18.55 -1.92 9.94
N GLU A 153 17.95 -0.90 10.54
CA GLU A 153 16.88 -0.07 9.95
C GLU A 153 17.21 0.47 8.55
N ARG A 154 18.48 0.80 8.29
CA ARG A 154 18.94 1.33 6.99
C ARG A 154 18.64 0.37 5.85
N ASP A 155 18.82 -0.93 6.06
CA ASP A 155 18.49 -1.94 5.05
C ASP A 155 16.99 -2.02 4.82
N CYS A 156 16.18 -1.88 5.87
CA CYS A 156 14.72 -1.87 5.76
C CYS A 156 14.23 -0.67 4.92
N LEU A 157 14.79 0.52 5.17
CA LEU A 157 14.49 1.72 4.38
C LEU A 157 14.92 1.58 2.92
N ARG A 158 16.07 0.94 2.64
CA ARG A 158 16.50 0.64 1.27
C ARG A 158 15.51 -0.29 0.57
N GLN A 159 14.98 -1.31 1.25
CA GLN A 159 13.97 -2.19 0.68
C GLN A 159 12.63 -1.46 0.44
N ALA A 160 12.28 -0.51 1.30
CA ALA A 160 11.10 0.34 1.10
C ALA A 160 11.25 1.27 -0.11
N ASP A 161 12.43 1.89 -0.29
CA ASP A 161 12.74 2.69 -1.49
C ASP A 161 12.63 1.83 -2.76
N GLU A 162 13.12 0.60 -2.71
CA GLU A 162 13.03 -0.35 -3.83
C GLU A 162 11.57 -0.77 -4.12
N ALA A 163 10.78 -1.02 -3.08
CA ALA A 163 9.35 -1.30 -3.21
C ALA A 163 8.62 -0.13 -3.91
N GLY A 164 8.91 1.10 -3.51
CA GLY A 164 8.37 2.32 -4.14
C GLY A 164 8.74 2.43 -5.62
N ARG A 165 10.02 2.21 -5.99
CA ARG A 165 10.47 2.20 -7.40
C ARG A 165 9.76 1.13 -8.25
N ARG A 166 9.42 0.00 -7.64
CA ARG A 166 8.72 -1.12 -8.31
C ARG A 166 7.20 -0.97 -8.35
N GLY A 167 6.67 0.13 -7.81
CA GLY A 167 5.22 0.36 -7.71
C GLY A 167 4.55 -0.64 -6.77
N VAL A 168 5.20 -0.98 -5.65
CA VAL A 168 4.72 -1.90 -4.63
C VAL A 168 4.55 -1.16 -3.30
N PRO A 169 3.38 -0.55 -3.04
CA PRO A 169 3.09 0.07 -1.75
C PRO A 169 3.15 -0.95 -0.62
N ILE A 170 3.83 -0.58 0.48
CA ILE A 170 3.90 -1.37 1.70
C ILE A 170 2.82 -0.88 2.68
N THR A 171 1.88 -1.74 3.01
CA THR A 171 1.00 -1.57 4.18
C THR A 171 1.70 -2.17 5.40
N ALA A 172 2.31 -1.33 6.24
CA ALA A 172 3.07 -1.73 7.41
C ALA A 172 2.19 -1.71 8.67
N LEU A 173 2.08 -2.84 9.35
CA LEU A 173 1.17 -3.04 10.48
C LEU A 173 1.96 -3.47 11.71
N GLY A 174 1.97 -2.62 12.73
CA GLY A 174 2.54 -2.91 14.03
C GLY A 174 1.51 -3.55 14.96
N VAL A 175 1.79 -4.71 15.55
CA VAL A 175 0.90 -5.37 16.52
C VAL A 175 1.43 -5.20 17.94
N GLY A 176 0.59 -4.73 18.86
CA GLY A 176 0.99 -4.53 20.26
C GLY A 176 2.00 -3.38 20.44
N ARG A 177 2.79 -3.39 21.52
CA ARG A 177 3.50 -2.17 21.96
C ARG A 177 4.99 -2.11 21.64
N ASP A 178 5.56 -3.19 21.11
CA ASP A 178 7.02 -3.42 21.12
C ASP A 178 7.65 -3.38 19.71
N TRP A 179 7.05 -2.64 18.78
CA TRP A 179 7.54 -2.45 17.41
C TRP A 179 8.15 -1.06 17.22
N ASN A 180 8.95 -0.91 16.15
CA ASN A 180 9.58 0.36 15.82
C ASN A 180 8.64 1.21 14.94
N GLU A 181 7.97 2.17 15.59
CA GLU A 181 6.98 3.04 14.94
C GLU A 181 7.56 3.91 13.83
N ASP A 182 8.62 4.63 14.14
CA ASP A 182 9.30 5.51 13.18
C ASP A 182 9.75 4.74 11.95
N LEU A 183 10.27 3.52 12.13
CA LEU A 183 10.71 2.68 11.02
C LEU A 183 9.54 2.27 10.12
N LEU A 184 8.43 1.77 10.66
CA LEU A 184 7.32 1.31 9.83
C LEU A 184 6.64 2.46 9.09
N ILE A 185 6.49 3.62 9.74
CA ILE A 185 5.97 4.84 9.12
C ILE A 185 6.88 5.26 7.96
N GLU A 186 8.20 5.29 8.17
CA GLU A 186 9.15 5.68 7.14
C GLU A 186 9.19 4.67 5.98
N MET A 187 9.10 3.36 6.25
CA MET A 187 9.00 2.33 5.21
C MET A 187 7.72 2.47 4.37
N ALA A 188 6.58 2.72 5.02
CA ALA A 188 5.33 2.98 4.33
C ALA A 188 5.44 4.22 3.44
N ASN A 189 5.95 5.33 3.98
CA ASN A 189 6.11 6.59 3.22
C ASN A 189 7.01 6.41 1.99
N ARG A 190 8.17 5.76 2.14
CA ARG A 190 9.13 5.54 1.04
C ARG A 190 8.61 4.63 -0.06
N SER A 191 7.74 3.69 0.28
CA SER A 191 7.10 2.80 -0.69
C SER A 191 5.83 3.37 -1.32
N GLY A 192 5.33 4.51 -0.84
CA GLY A 192 4.02 5.06 -1.23
C GLY A 192 2.83 4.30 -0.63
N GLY A 193 3.05 3.55 0.44
CA GLY A 193 2.04 2.82 1.21
C GLY A 193 1.59 3.55 2.47
N THR A 194 1.09 2.80 3.45
CA THR A 194 0.55 3.33 4.71
C THR A 194 1.06 2.51 5.89
N ALA A 195 1.23 3.14 7.04
CA ALA A 195 1.52 2.45 8.28
C ALA A 195 0.35 2.61 9.24
N ASP A 196 0.03 1.56 10.00
CA ASP A 196 -0.99 1.61 11.04
C ASP A 196 -0.66 0.71 12.22
N TYR A 197 -1.33 0.98 13.34
CA TYR A 197 -1.18 0.29 14.60
C TYR A 197 -2.40 -0.58 14.89
N ILE A 198 -2.14 -1.85 15.17
CA ILE A 198 -3.12 -2.83 15.59
C ILE A 198 -3.12 -2.90 17.12
N ALA A 199 -4.08 -2.20 17.71
CA ALA A 199 -4.23 -2.12 19.16
C ALA A 199 -4.66 -3.45 19.76
N ARG A 200 -5.50 -4.19 19.02
CA ARG A 200 -5.99 -5.50 19.43
C ARG A 200 -5.76 -6.52 18.32
N PRO A 201 -5.23 -7.72 18.62
CA PRO A 201 -4.98 -8.74 17.61
C PRO A 201 -6.18 -9.09 16.72
N GLN A 202 -7.42 -8.85 17.18
CA GLN A 202 -8.62 -9.12 16.39
C GLN A 202 -8.79 -8.16 15.19
N GLU A 203 -8.18 -6.97 15.24
CA GLU A 203 -8.27 -5.94 14.19
C GLU A 203 -7.42 -6.29 12.95
N VAL A 204 -6.49 -7.26 13.05
CA VAL A 204 -5.65 -7.72 11.92
C VAL A 204 -6.53 -8.13 10.71
N ASP A 205 -7.67 -8.75 10.98
CA ASP A 205 -8.61 -9.19 9.95
C ASP A 205 -9.14 -8.03 9.10
N GLU A 206 -9.49 -6.92 9.75
CA GLU A 206 -10.03 -5.72 9.10
C GLU A 206 -8.98 -5.07 8.20
N TYR A 207 -7.74 -4.92 8.69
CA TYR A 207 -6.65 -4.33 7.90
C TYR A 207 -6.28 -5.19 6.69
N PHE A 208 -6.19 -6.51 6.86
CA PHE A 208 -5.85 -7.42 5.75
C PHE A 208 -6.96 -7.41 4.70
N SER A 209 -8.20 -7.52 5.14
CA SER A 209 -9.38 -7.51 4.25
C SER A 209 -9.50 -6.18 3.50
N SER A 210 -9.36 -5.05 4.20
CA SER A 210 -9.40 -3.71 3.62
C SER A 210 -8.29 -3.50 2.59
N THR A 211 -7.07 -3.97 2.87
CA THR A 211 -5.95 -3.85 1.92
C THR A 211 -6.20 -4.65 0.65
N VAL A 212 -6.71 -5.88 0.76
CA VAL A 212 -7.07 -6.71 -0.40
C VAL A 212 -8.21 -6.07 -1.19
N GLN A 213 -9.28 -5.64 -0.54
CA GLN A 213 -10.43 -5.02 -1.19
C GLN A 213 -10.04 -3.70 -1.89
N SER A 214 -9.21 -2.87 -1.25
CA SER A 214 -8.68 -1.65 -1.86
C SER A 214 -7.85 -1.95 -3.11
N ALA A 215 -7.02 -3.00 -3.06
CA ALA A 215 -6.27 -3.46 -4.23
C ALA A 215 -7.20 -3.92 -5.36
N GLN A 216 -8.24 -4.70 -5.04
CA GLN A 216 -9.22 -5.18 -6.02
C GLN A 216 -10.06 -4.05 -6.62
N ALA A 217 -10.30 -2.97 -5.86
CA ALA A 217 -11.01 -1.78 -6.32
C ALA A 217 -10.13 -0.80 -7.14
N THR A 218 -8.83 -1.08 -7.28
CA THR A 218 -7.90 -0.20 -8.01
C THR A 218 -8.14 -0.28 -9.52
N ALA A 219 -8.71 0.78 -10.08
CA ALA A 219 -9.00 0.89 -11.52
C ALA A 219 -7.85 1.50 -12.33
N VAL A 220 -7.04 2.37 -11.71
CA VAL A 220 -5.92 3.08 -12.35
C VAL A 220 -4.71 3.02 -11.43
N GLN A 221 -3.54 2.80 -12.02
CA GLN A 221 -2.26 2.76 -11.30
C GLN A 221 -1.30 3.80 -11.86
N ASN A 222 -0.36 4.26 -11.03
CA ASN A 222 0.72 5.18 -11.41
C ASN A 222 0.20 6.44 -12.13
N ALA A 223 -0.93 6.97 -11.66
CA ALA A 223 -1.51 8.19 -12.22
C ALA A 223 -0.61 9.39 -11.88
N ASN A 224 -0.36 10.25 -12.87
CA ASN A 224 0.31 11.53 -12.71
C ASN A 224 -0.68 12.64 -13.10
N LEU A 225 -0.81 13.66 -12.25
CA LEU A 225 -1.67 14.81 -12.54
C LEU A 225 -0.78 16.01 -12.89
N THR A 226 -0.79 16.40 -14.16
CA THR A 226 -0.16 17.65 -14.60
C THR A 226 -1.20 18.77 -14.67
N LEU A 227 -1.03 19.81 -13.86
CA LEU A 227 -1.85 21.02 -13.87
C LEU A 227 -1.14 22.12 -14.65
N ARG A 228 -1.80 22.63 -15.69
CA ARG A 228 -1.36 23.81 -16.44
C ARG A 228 -2.11 25.05 -15.93
N LEU A 229 -1.37 25.95 -15.29
CA LEU A 229 -1.90 27.17 -14.69
C LEU A 229 -1.72 28.37 -15.63
N VAL A 230 -2.58 29.37 -15.47
CA VAL A 230 -2.42 30.66 -16.15
C VAL A 230 -1.24 31.43 -15.55
N GLN A 231 -0.67 32.36 -16.31
CA GLN A 231 0.48 33.14 -15.87
C GLN A 231 0.19 33.90 -14.56
N GLY A 232 1.14 33.84 -13.62
CA GLY A 232 1.03 34.49 -12.32
C GLY A 232 0.27 33.69 -11.26
N VAL A 233 -0.30 32.53 -11.62
CA VAL A 233 -0.91 31.60 -10.66
C VAL A 233 0.07 30.48 -10.33
N THR A 234 0.34 30.29 -9.04
CA THR A 234 1.19 29.21 -8.53
C THR A 234 0.44 28.39 -7.48
N PRO A 235 0.66 27.06 -7.40
CA PRO A 235 0.05 26.27 -6.35
C PRO A 235 0.67 26.63 -5.01
N ARG A 236 -0.16 26.82 -3.99
CA ARG A 236 0.34 26.97 -2.62
C ARG A 236 0.59 25.61 -1.96
N ALA A 237 -0.35 24.69 -2.13
CA ALA A 237 -0.26 23.31 -1.67
C ALA A 237 -1.27 22.45 -2.44
N VAL A 238 -1.01 21.15 -2.56
CA VAL A 238 -1.94 20.19 -3.14
C VAL A 238 -2.18 19.09 -2.11
N TRP A 239 -3.45 18.86 -1.79
CA TRP A 239 -3.85 17.89 -0.78
C TRP A 239 -4.80 16.88 -1.40
N GLN A 240 -4.54 15.60 -1.15
CA GLN A 240 -5.57 14.58 -1.22
C GLN A 240 -6.54 14.81 -0.06
N VAL A 241 -7.84 14.75 -0.31
CA VAL A 241 -8.88 14.94 0.73
C VAL A 241 -9.62 13.65 1.09
N VAL A 242 -9.64 12.67 0.18
CA VAL A 242 -10.29 11.36 0.34
C VAL A 242 -9.37 10.29 -0.28
N PRO A 243 -9.24 9.09 0.31
CA PRO A 243 -9.84 8.65 1.59
C PRO A 243 -9.14 9.23 2.82
N LEU A 244 -7.86 9.58 2.70
CA LEU A 244 -7.05 10.17 3.76
C LEU A 244 -6.52 11.54 3.32
N ILE A 245 -6.48 12.47 4.28
CA ILE A 245 -5.93 13.81 4.04
C ILE A 245 -4.41 13.70 4.01
N THR A 246 -3.81 13.92 2.85
CA THR A 246 -2.36 13.82 2.66
C THR A 246 -1.86 14.95 1.78
N ASN A 247 -0.78 15.61 2.19
CA ASN A 247 -0.13 16.61 1.35
C ASN A 247 0.62 15.89 0.23
N LEU A 248 0.15 16.03 -1.00
CA LEU A 248 0.77 15.42 -2.18
C LEU A 248 2.00 16.20 -2.63
N GLY A 249 2.14 17.46 -2.19
CA GLY A 249 3.12 18.38 -2.73
C GLY A 249 2.89 18.66 -4.21
N TYR A 250 3.87 19.25 -4.86
CA TYR A 250 3.91 19.40 -6.31
C TYR A 250 5.34 19.66 -6.77
N ARG A 251 5.64 19.34 -8.02
CA ARG A 251 6.91 19.65 -8.68
C ARG A 251 6.68 20.57 -9.88
N PRO A 252 7.29 21.76 -9.94
CA PRO A 252 7.29 22.58 -11.14
C PRO A 252 7.93 21.83 -12.31
N VAL A 253 7.20 21.74 -13.43
CA VAL A 253 7.67 21.13 -14.69
C VAL A 253 8.07 22.22 -15.68
N SER A 254 7.33 23.33 -15.70
CA SER A 254 7.64 24.54 -16.48
C SER A 254 7.16 25.78 -15.72
N GLU A 255 7.27 26.97 -16.32
CA GLU A 255 6.73 28.21 -15.72
C GLU A 255 5.22 28.15 -15.43
N ARG A 256 4.49 27.27 -16.12
CA ARG A 256 3.03 27.18 -16.03
C ARG A 256 2.53 25.78 -15.69
N ASP A 257 3.36 24.76 -15.83
CA ASP A 257 2.97 23.37 -15.59
C ASP A 257 3.55 22.88 -14.26
N VAL A 258 2.70 22.28 -13.43
CA VAL A 258 3.10 21.59 -12.20
C VAL A 258 2.62 20.15 -12.26
N SER A 259 3.45 19.23 -11.78
CA SER A 259 3.12 17.82 -11.62
C SER A 259 2.81 17.53 -10.17
N VAL A 260 1.77 16.73 -9.96
CA VAL A 260 1.42 16.08 -8.70
C VAL A 260 1.53 14.58 -8.91
#